data_AF-A0A7Y9YES2-F1
#
_entry.id   AF-A0A7Y9YES2-F1
#
_cell.length_a   1.000
_cell.length_b   1.000
_cell.length_c   1.000
_cell.angle_alpha   90.00
_cell.angle_beta   90.00
_cell.angle_gamma   90.00
#
_symmetry.space_group_name_H-M   'P 1'
#
loop_
_entity.id
_entity.type
_entity.pdbx_description
1 polymer ?
#
loop_
_entity_poly.entity_id
_entity_poly.type
_entity_poly.pdbx_seq_one_letter_code
_entity_poly.pdbx_strand_id
1 'polypeptide(L)'
;MSDSLEADIDRFPEAAQGWEALGARLAESRDLLSDGLGDGWRFGVLATEIGGQHDAFVQSMYDALDEGASRARRVGELLRDVARDLGLTDAEQQAHLDSLRGQVLGA
;
A
#
# COMPACT_ATOMS: atom_id res chain seq x y z
N MET A 1 -12.05 26.41 18.19
CA MET A 1 -12.46 25.66 16.98
C MET A 1 -11.32 25.55 15.98
N SER A 2 -10.45 26.56 15.80
CA SER A 2 -9.24 26.44 14.95
C SER A 2 -8.30 25.31 15.36
N ASP A 3 -7.94 25.18 16.63
CA ASP A 3 -7.00 24.12 17.09
C ASP A 3 -7.47 22.68 16.77
N SER A 4 -8.79 22.45 16.70
CA SER A 4 -9.33 21.14 16.36
C SER A 4 -9.23 20.84 14.87
N LEU A 5 -9.35 21.85 14.01
CA LEU A 5 -9.28 21.68 12.57
C LEU A 5 -7.83 21.49 12.13
N GLU A 6 -6.90 22.26 12.72
CA GLU A 6 -5.46 22.19 12.45
C GLU A 6 -4.87 20.84 12.90
N ALA A 7 -5.25 20.36 14.09
CA ALA A 7 -4.84 19.03 14.58
C ALA A 7 -5.40 17.86 13.75
N ASP A 8 -6.56 18.04 13.09
CA ASP A 8 -7.11 17.03 12.18
C ASP A 8 -6.48 17.13 10.78
N ILE A 9 -6.05 18.33 10.36
CA ILE A 9 -5.34 18.57 9.10
C ILE A 9 -3.95 17.90 9.12
N ASP A 10 -3.24 17.98 10.24
CA ASP A 10 -1.93 17.34 10.44
C ASP A 10 -1.96 15.81 10.42
N ARG A 11 -3.13 15.18 10.57
CA ARG A 11 -3.29 13.71 10.53
C ARG A 11 -3.38 13.14 9.11
N PHE A 12 -3.72 13.97 8.12
CA PHE A 12 -3.84 13.49 6.73
C PHE A 12 -2.51 13.00 6.14
N PRO A 13 -1.36 13.69 6.32
CA PRO A 13 -0.07 13.21 5.83
C PRO A 13 0.36 11.88 6.45
N GLU A 14 0.14 11.69 7.76
CA GLU A 14 0.44 10.43 8.45
C GLU A 14 -0.45 9.30 7.92
N ALA A 15 -1.75 9.54 7.81
CA ALA A 15 -2.68 8.57 7.24
C ALA A 15 -2.30 8.22 5.79
N ALA A 16 -1.93 9.21 4.97
CA ALA A 16 -1.48 8.99 3.60
C ALA A 16 -0.24 8.09 3.54
N GLN A 17 0.75 8.35 4.38
CA GLN A 17 1.95 7.52 4.49
C GLN A 17 1.62 6.09 4.91
N GLY A 18 0.70 5.90 5.85
CA GLY A 18 0.23 4.57 6.27
C GLY A 18 -0.39 3.77 5.12
N TRP A 19 -1.22 4.42 4.30
CA TRP A 19 -1.83 3.79 3.11
C TRP A 19 -0.80 3.46 2.03
N GLU A 20 0.18 4.32 1.82
CA GLU A 20 1.26 4.04 0.86
C GLU A 20 2.18 2.92 1.31
N ALA A 21 2.52 2.89 2.60
CA ALA A 21 3.29 1.80 3.19
C ALA A 21 2.53 0.47 3.05
N LEU A 22 1.22 0.46 3.28
CA LEU A 22 0.39 -0.72 3.01
C LEU A 22 0.43 -1.11 1.52
N GLY A 23 0.28 -0.14 0.62
CA GLY A 23 0.34 -0.38 -0.83
C GLY A 23 1.68 -0.96 -1.27
N ALA A 24 2.78 -0.49 -0.71
CA ALA A 24 4.13 -1.00 -0.97
C ALA A 24 4.29 -2.46 -0.49
N ARG A 25 3.79 -2.79 0.71
CA ARG A 25 3.83 -4.17 1.24
C ARG A 25 2.98 -5.15 0.44
N LEU A 26 1.83 -4.69 -0.08
CA LEU A 26 1.00 -5.48 -0.97
C LEU A 26 1.71 -5.74 -2.31
N ALA A 27 2.37 -4.72 -2.87
CA ALA A 27 3.18 -4.87 -4.08
C ALA A 27 4.37 -5.82 -3.88
N GLU A 28 5.08 -5.73 -2.74
CA GLU A 28 6.15 -6.67 -2.39
C GLU A 28 5.63 -8.11 -2.28
N SER A 29 4.48 -8.30 -1.64
CA SER A 29 3.83 -9.61 -1.53
C SER A 29 3.42 -10.18 -2.89
N ARG A 30 2.93 -9.31 -3.78
CA ARG A 30 2.61 -9.66 -5.18
C ARG A 30 3.87 -10.10 -5.93
N ASP A 31 4.97 -9.39 -5.75
CA ASP A 31 6.23 -9.69 -6.45
C ASP A 31 6.80 -11.04 -6.00
N LEU A 32 6.69 -11.40 -4.71
CA LEU A 32 7.03 -12.73 -4.23
C LEU A 32 6.16 -13.84 -4.84
N LEU A 33 4.91 -13.55 -5.16
CA LEU A 33 3.99 -14.48 -5.82
C LEU A 33 4.25 -14.63 -7.31
N SER A 34 4.90 -13.65 -7.95
CA SER A 34 5.13 -13.63 -9.39
C SER A 34 5.95 -14.84 -9.88
N ASP A 35 6.85 -15.35 -9.04
CA ASP A 35 7.64 -16.55 -9.31
C ASP A 35 6.79 -17.82 -9.43
N GLY A 36 5.61 -17.85 -8.80
CA GLY A 36 4.70 -19.01 -8.84
C GLY A 36 3.69 -18.96 -9.98
N LEU A 37 3.66 -17.89 -10.79
CA LEU A 37 2.71 -17.75 -11.88
C LEU A 37 2.98 -18.75 -12.99
N GLY A 38 1.97 -19.55 -13.32
CA GLY A 38 2.08 -20.54 -14.39
C GLY A 38 2.99 -21.73 -14.06
N ASP A 39 3.35 -21.92 -12.78
CA ASP A 39 4.22 -23.01 -12.32
C ASP A 39 3.45 -24.32 -12.05
N GLY A 40 2.15 -24.38 -12.36
CA GLY A 40 1.30 -25.55 -12.21
C GLY A 40 1.80 -26.78 -12.96
N TRP A 41 2.61 -26.59 -14.01
CA TRP A 41 3.27 -27.69 -14.72
C TRP A 41 4.19 -28.53 -13.83
N ARG A 42 4.71 -27.96 -12.73
CA ARG A 42 5.59 -28.66 -11.78
C ARG A 42 4.91 -29.83 -11.07
N PHE A 43 3.58 -29.85 -11.02
CA PHE A 43 2.81 -31.00 -10.50
C PHE A 43 2.83 -32.20 -11.45
N GLY A 44 3.24 -32.01 -12.70
CA GLY A 44 3.37 -33.06 -13.70
C GLY A 44 2.03 -33.46 -14.36
N VAL A 45 2.14 -34.20 -15.46
CA VAL A 45 1.01 -34.51 -16.37
C VAL A 45 -0.11 -35.32 -15.69
N LEU A 46 0.23 -36.17 -14.73
CA LEU A 46 -0.75 -36.99 -13.99
C LEU A 46 -1.59 -36.17 -12.99
N ALA A 47 -1.18 -34.94 -12.69
CA ALA A 47 -1.87 -34.03 -11.77
C ALA A 47 -2.22 -32.70 -12.46
N THR A 48 -2.52 -32.74 -13.76
CA THR A 48 -2.81 -31.54 -14.58
C THR A 48 -3.95 -30.69 -13.99
N GLU A 49 -4.97 -31.31 -13.43
CA GLU A 49 -6.08 -30.58 -12.79
C GLU A 49 -5.63 -29.81 -11.54
N ILE A 50 -4.72 -30.38 -10.75
CA ILE A 50 -4.11 -29.69 -9.60
C ILE A 50 -3.21 -28.56 -10.09
N GLY A 51 -2.45 -28.76 -11.17
CA GLY A 51 -1.64 -27.71 -11.79
C GLY A 51 -2.47 -26.52 -12.26
N GLY A 52 -3.60 -26.77 -12.94
CA GLY A 52 -4.52 -25.71 -13.35
C GLY A 52 -5.17 -24.97 -12.17
N GLN A 53 -5.54 -25.69 -11.10
CA GLN A 53 -6.07 -25.09 -9.87
C GLN A 53 -5.02 -24.24 -9.15
N HIS A 54 -3.76 -24.69 -9.11
CA HIS A 54 -2.64 -23.93 -8.59
C HIS A 54 -2.48 -22.61 -9.35
N ASP A 55 -2.42 -22.66 -10.69
CA ASP A 55 -2.23 -21.46 -11.50
C ASP A 55 -3.39 -20.47 -11.36
N ALA A 56 -4.63 -20.96 -11.33
CA ALA A 56 -5.81 -20.14 -11.08
C ALA A 56 -5.76 -19.46 -9.70
N PHE A 57 -5.33 -20.19 -8.67
CA PHE A 57 -5.18 -19.65 -7.32
C PHE A 57 -4.09 -18.57 -7.25
N VAL A 58 -2.89 -18.86 -7.76
CA VAL A 58 -1.77 -17.90 -7.74
C VAL A 58 -2.13 -16.65 -8.55
N GLN A 59 -2.75 -16.80 -9.72
CA GLN A 59 -3.23 -15.65 -10.51
C GLN A 59 -4.25 -14.82 -9.74
N SER A 60 -5.24 -15.45 -9.10
CA SER A 60 -6.25 -14.73 -8.31
C SER A 60 -5.63 -13.98 -7.14
N MET A 61 -4.61 -14.54 -6.48
CA MET A 61 -3.89 -13.88 -5.40
C MET A 61 -3.04 -12.71 -5.92
N TYR A 62 -2.36 -12.89 -7.05
CA TYR A 62 -1.59 -11.85 -7.71
C TYR A 62 -2.47 -10.63 -8.04
N ASP A 63 -3.61 -10.87 -8.70
CA ASP A 63 -4.55 -9.83 -9.10
C ASP A 63 -5.12 -9.08 -7.88
N ALA A 64 -5.49 -9.81 -6.83
CA ALA A 64 -6.02 -9.20 -5.61
C ALA A 64 -4.98 -8.32 -4.88
N LEU A 65 -3.72 -8.74 -4.86
CA LEU A 65 -2.63 -7.96 -4.27
C LEU A 65 -2.29 -6.73 -5.11
N ASP A 66 -2.28 -6.85 -6.45
CA ASP A 66 -2.04 -5.74 -7.35
C ASP A 66 -3.15 -4.68 -7.26
N GLU A 67 -4.40 -5.12 -7.26
CA GLU A 67 -5.55 -4.25 -7.07
C GLU A 67 -5.52 -3.59 -5.68
N GLY A 68 -5.23 -4.36 -4.63
CA GLY A 68 -5.09 -3.85 -3.27
C GLY A 68 -4.00 -2.78 -3.16
N ALA A 69 -2.82 -3.03 -3.75
CA ALA A 69 -1.71 -2.08 -3.76
C ALA A 69 -2.09 -0.78 -4.48
N SER A 70 -2.77 -0.88 -5.62
CA SER A 70 -3.21 0.26 -6.41
C SER A 70 -4.28 1.09 -5.69
N ARG A 71 -5.24 0.42 -5.04
CA ARG A 71 -6.25 1.09 -4.21
C ARG A 71 -5.63 1.79 -3.00
N ALA A 72 -4.68 1.15 -2.31
CA ALA A 72 -4.01 1.73 -1.16
C ALA A 72 -3.20 2.99 -1.55
N ARG A 73 -2.44 2.94 -2.65
CA ARG A 73 -1.76 4.13 -3.21
C ARG A 73 -2.73 5.27 -3.51
N ARG A 74 -3.86 4.96 -4.16
CA ARG A 74 -4.89 5.97 -4.47
C ARG A 74 -5.49 6.62 -3.23
N VAL A 75 -5.67 5.88 -2.15
CA VAL A 75 -6.13 6.47 -0.87
C VAL A 75 -5.08 7.42 -0.31
N GLY A 76 -3.79 7.04 -0.35
CA GLY A 76 -2.69 7.92 0.06
C GLY A 76 -2.64 9.24 -0.72
N GLU A 77 -2.76 9.15 -2.05
CA GLU A 77 -2.83 10.32 -2.94
C GLU A 77 -4.01 11.23 -2.60
N LEU A 78 -5.22 10.67 -2.42
CA LEU A 78 -6.41 11.43 -2.06
C LEU A 78 -6.27 12.15 -0.71
N LEU A 79 -5.64 11.52 0.28
CA LEU A 79 -5.40 12.12 1.58
C LEU A 79 -4.40 13.29 1.47
N ARG A 80 -3.37 13.18 0.62
CA ARG A 80 -2.46 14.31 0.34
C ARG A 80 -3.14 15.45 -0.40
N ASP A 81 -4.01 15.13 -1.35
CA ASP A 81 -4.78 16.13 -2.10
C ASP A 81 -5.70 16.91 -1.15
N VAL A 82 -6.42 16.22 -0.27
CA VAL A 82 -7.26 16.85 0.76
C VAL A 82 -6.42 17.73 1.71
N ALA A 83 -5.25 17.26 2.14
CA ALA A 83 -4.35 18.04 2.97
C ALA A 83 -3.89 19.33 2.26
N ARG A 84 -3.54 19.26 0.97
CA ARG A 84 -3.18 20.42 0.15
C ARG A 84 -4.36 21.40 -0.01
N ASP A 85 -5.57 20.89 -0.25
CA ASP A 85 -6.78 21.71 -0.36
C ASP A 85 -7.11 22.44 0.96
N LEU A 86 -6.74 21.86 2.10
CA LEU A 86 -6.91 22.45 3.44
C LEU A 86 -5.77 23.40 3.82
N GLY A 87 -4.77 23.60 2.96
CA GLY A 87 -3.72 24.60 3.12
C GLY A 87 -2.38 24.09 3.65
N LEU A 88 -2.18 22.77 3.80
CA LEU A 88 -0.84 22.21 4.08
C LEU A 88 0.03 22.30 2.82
N THR A 89 1.12 23.05 2.91
CA THR A 89 2.14 23.08 1.86
C THR A 89 3.02 21.83 1.89
N ASP A 90 3.67 21.49 0.78
CA ASP A 90 4.59 20.34 0.70
C ASP A 90 5.72 20.40 1.76
N ALA A 91 6.14 21.61 2.13
CA ALA A 91 7.15 21.85 3.16
C ALA A 91 6.64 21.51 4.57
N GLU A 92 5.39 21.83 4.87
CA GLU A 92 4.75 21.51 6.16
C GLU A 92 4.44 20.02 6.27
N GLN A 93 4.00 19.37 5.18
CA GLN A 93 3.85 17.92 5.15
C GLN A 93 5.18 17.20 5.41
N GLN A 94 6.26 17.61 4.73
CA GLN A 94 7.57 16.99 4.90
C GLN A 94 8.12 17.21 6.33
N ALA A 95 7.97 18.41 6.88
CA ALA A 95 8.38 18.72 8.24
C ALA A 95 7.62 17.88 9.29
N HIS A 96 6.33 17.63 9.08
CA HIS A 96 5.52 16.78 9.95
C HIS A 96 5.99 15.31 9.90
N LEU A 97 6.21 14.77 8.70
CA LEU A 97 6.73 13.41 8.52
C LEU A 97 8.12 13.23 9.14
N ASP A 98 9.00 14.23 9.00
CA ASP A 98 10.34 14.19 9.57
C ASP A 98 10.32 14.29 11.11
N SER A 99 9.39 15.06 11.68
CA SER A 99 9.16 15.15 13.12
C SER A 99 8.74 13.80 13.73
N LEU A 100 7.79 13.10 13.10
CA LEU A 100 7.37 11.76 13.51
C LEU A 100 8.53 10.76 13.44
N ARG A 101 9.32 10.82 12.36
CA ARG A 101 10.48 9.93 12.19
C ARG A 101 11.56 10.16 13.25
N GLY A 102 11.76 11.41 13.68
CA GLY A 102 12.66 11.77 14.78
C GLY A 102 12.18 11.26 16.15
N GLN A 103 10.87 11.21 16.39
CA GLN A 103 10.31 10.65 17.63
C GLN A 103 10.45 9.12 17.71
N VAL A 104 10.33 8.42 16.58
CA VAL A 104 10.47 6.94 16.53
C VAL A 104 11.92 6.47 16.73
N LEU A 105 12.91 7.27 16.32
CA LEU A 105 14.34 6.94 16.48
C LEU A 105 14.95 7.40 17.82
N GLY A 106 14.19 8.16 18.62
CA GLY A 106 14.60 8.66 19.93
C GLY A 106 14.13 7.83 21.13
N ALA A 107 13.42 6.72 20.89
CA ALA A 107 12.92 5.77 21.90
C ALA A 107 13.63 4.42 21.79
#